data_AF-M1JCZ5-F1
#
_entry.id   AF-M1JCZ5-F1
#
_cell.length_a   1.000
_cell.length_b   1.000
_cell.length_c   1.000
_cell.angle_alpha   90.00
_cell.angle_beta   90.00
_cell.angle_gamma   90.00
#
_symmetry.space_group_name_H-M   'P 1'
#
loop_
_entity.id
_entity.type
_entity.pdbx_description
1 polymer ?
#
loop_
_entity_poly.entity_id
_entity_poly.type
_entity_poly.pdbx_seq_one_letter_code
_entity_poly.pdbx_strand_id
1 'polypeptide(L)'
;MANKYLIALGIIILVLVSIGVLFYTQNRDIVVYPEIYSFSLNYNTGNVTYVFYVNGVNNGLFSTTLNITLYVQAATLSQTNNVSHYVYKNYQKSVTLSLQSHSSEGAFVAVTIPVNYQITDVGIYGTGSFNYALQYKPNSTLASQLFAYEQLASRFQTPSSAYSTTTNASIKPIKGVAYGIQQSPVYFTYYVKNNTVIRVNYFFLNASLLKIQPGEYTVKVYANNTLINQTQITLNPKQISIVLFPLSYQSTSEKYDISVYLYNDSVTYYFYFEDLELG
;
A
#
# COMPACT_ATOMS: atom_id res chain seq x y z
N MET A 1 -3.50 -29.27 59.43
CA MET A 1 -2.39 -28.85 58.53
C MET A 1 -2.74 -28.85 57.04
N ALA A 2 -3.89 -29.38 56.59
CA ALA A 2 -4.29 -29.43 55.17
C ALA A 2 -4.60 -28.06 54.51
N ASN A 3 -4.94 -27.03 55.29
CA ASN A 3 -5.42 -25.75 54.77
C ASN A 3 -4.32 -24.89 54.10
N LYS A 4 -3.07 -24.99 54.56
CA LYS A 4 -1.95 -24.19 54.00
C LYS A 4 -1.60 -24.60 52.56
N TYR A 5 -1.71 -25.89 52.25
CA TYR A 5 -1.44 -26.42 50.91
C TYR A 5 -2.53 -26.05 49.91
N LEU A 6 -3.79 -26.01 50.33
CA LEU A 6 -4.91 -25.57 49.50
C LEU A 6 -4.83 -24.07 49.17
N ILE A 7 -4.45 -23.24 50.14
CA ILE A 7 -4.23 -21.80 49.91
C ILE A 7 -3.05 -21.57 48.96
N ALA A 8 -1.93 -22.28 49.17
CA ALA A 8 -0.76 -22.19 48.29
C ALA A 8 -1.09 -22.63 46.86
N LEU A 9 -1.84 -23.72 46.70
CA LEU A 9 -2.32 -24.19 45.39
C LEU A 9 -3.21 -23.13 44.72
N GLY A 10 -4.14 -22.54 45.46
CA GLY A 10 -5.00 -21.46 44.97
C GLY A 10 -4.21 -20.25 44.46
N ILE A 11 -3.18 -19.82 45.20
CA ILE A 11 -2.29 -18.73 44.79
C ILE A 11 -1.51 -19.10 43.52
N ILE A 12 -0.95 -20.31 43.44
CA ILE A 12 -0.19 -20.77 42.27
C ILE A 12 -1.08 -20.77 41.02
N ILE A 13 -2.30 -21.29 41.12
CA ILE A 13 -3.26 -21.30 40.01
C ILE A 13 -3.56 -19.86 39.57
N LEU A 14 -3.82 -18.96 40.51
CA LEU A 14 -4.16 -17.57 40.21
C LEU A 14 -2.99 -16.86 39.49
N VAL A 15 -1.75 -17.06 39.97
CA VAL A 15 -0.54 -16.53 39.31
C VAL A 15 -0.37 -17.09 37.90
N LEU A 16 -0.54 -18.40 37.70
CA LEU A 16 -0.42 -19.02 36.38
C LEU A 16 -1.50 -18.50 35.41
N VAL A 17 -2.73 -18.33 35.88
CA VAL A 17 -3.82 -17.75 35.09
C VAL A 17 -3.50 -16.29 34.72
N SER A 18 -3.02 -15.47 35.67
CA SER A 18 -2.62 -14.10 35.40
C SER A 18 -1.49 -14.00 34.37
N ILE A 19 -0.46 -14.86 34.47
CA ILE A 19 0.63 -14.94 33.48
C ILE A 19 0.08 -15.35 32.10
N GLY A 20 -0.81 -16.34 32.05
CA GLY A 20 -1.46 -16.76 30.81
C GLY A 20 -2.28 -15.65 30.16
N VAL A 21 -3.04 -14.88 30.95
CA VAL A 21 -3.79 -13.71 30.48
C VAL A 21 -2.84 -12.64 29.94
N LEU A 22 -1.75 -12.33 30.64
CA LEU A 22 -0.76 -11.34 30.21
C LEU A 22 -0.11 -11.70 28.86
N PHE A 23 0.23 -12.97 28.65
CA PHE A 23 0.76 -13.42 27.35
C PHE A 23 -0.30 -13.43 26.24
N TYR A 24 -1.56 -13.76 26.58
CA TYR A 24 -2.66 -13.68 25.63
C TYR A 24 -2.94 -12.24 25.18
N THR A 25 -2.95 -11.27 26.11
CA THR A 25 -3.13 -9.84 25.78
C THR A 25 -1.95 -9.32 24.98
N GLN A 26 -0.71 -9.69 25.35
CA GLN A 26 0.50 -9.30 24.62
C GLN A 26 0.44 -9.62 23.12
N ASN A 27 -0.09 -10.80 22.75
CA ASN A 27 -0.21 -11.20 21.35
C ASN A 27 -1.27 -10.40 20.57
N ARG A 28 -2.31 -9.89 21.24
CA ARG A 28 -3.35 -9.07 20.59
C ARG A 28 -2.90 -7.64 20.34
N ASP A 29 -1.91 -7.18 21.10
CA ASP A 29 -1.39 -5.82 21.05
C ASP A 29 -0.27 -5.63 20.02
N ILE A 30 0.14 -6.70 19.33
CA ILE A 30 1.14 -6.66 18.27
C ILE A 30 0.45 -6.58 16.90
N VAL A 31 0.69 -5.49 16.19
CA VAL A 31 0.17 -5.24 14.84
C VAL A 31 1.32 -5.17 13.86
N VAL A 32 1.19 -5.86 12.72
CA VAL A 32 2.18 -5.81 11.63
C VAL A 32 1.45 -5.52 10.33
N TYR A 33 2.04 -4.65 9.51
CA TYR A 33 1.49 -4.34 8.19
C TYR A 33 2.63 -3.98 7.20
N PRO A 34 2.54 -4.46 5.95
CA PRO A 34 3.46 -4.05 4.90
C PRO A 34 2.90 -2.84 4.13
N GLU A 35 3.79 -1.97 3.70
CA GLU A 35 3.48 -0.86 2.78
C GLU A 35 4.51 -0.85 1.66
N ILE A 36 4.12 -0.42 0.46
CA ILE A 36 5.07 -0.15 -0.62
C ILE A 36 5.71 1.22 -0.40
N TYR A 37 7.04 1.23 -0.33
CA TYR A 37 7.82 2.45 -0.18
C TYR A 37 8.22 3.02 -1.55
N SER A 38 8.82 2.19 -2.41
CA SER A 38 9.26 2.59 -3.74
C SER A 38 9.34 1.41 -4.70
N PHE A 39 9.53 1.71 -5.97
CA PHE A 39 9.93 0.70 -6.95
C PHE A 39 10.96 1.26 -7.94
N SER A 40 11.76 0.37 -8.50
CA SER A 40 12.72 0.69 -9.56
C SER A 40 12.65 -0.33 -10.68
N LEU A 41 12.50 0.13 -11.92
CA LEU A 41 12.55 -0.71 -13.11
C LEU A 41 13.95 -0.68 -13.74
N ASN A 42 14.58 -1.85 -13.84
CA ASN A 42 15.85 -2.03 -14.52
C ASN A 42 15.64 -2.72 -15.88
N TYR A 43 15.53 -1.90 -16.93
CA TYR A 43 15.33 -2.37 -18.32
C TYR A 43 16.46 -3.27 -18.83
N ASN A 44 17.70 -3.08 -18.36
CA ASN A 44 18.83 -3.91 -18.80
C ASN A 44 18.69 -5.37 -18.34
N THR A 45 18.00 -5.58 -17.22
CA THR A 45 17.80 -6.93 -16.65
C THR A 45 16.38 -7.46 -16.84
N GLY A 46 15.45 -6.64 -17.35
CA GLY A 46 14.04 -7.01 -17.47
C GLY A 46 13.35 -7.26 -16.12
N ASN A 47 13.79 -6.58 -15.05
CA ASN A 47 13.26 -6.77 -13.70
C ASN A 47 12.75 -5.46 -13.09
N VAL A 48 11.70 -5.58 -12.29
CA VAL A 48 11.20 -4.55 -11.36
C VAL A 48 11.60 -4.96 -9.95
N THR A 49 12.20 -4.05 -9.19
CA THR A 49 12.42 -4.22 -7.76
C THR A 49 11.42 -3.37 -7.01
N TYR A 50 10.57 -4.02 -6.21
CA TYR A 50 9.65 -3.38 -5.27
C TYR A 50 10.31 -3.33 -3.90
N VAL A 51 10.33 -2.16 -3.27
CA VAL A 51 10.81 -1.95 -1.91
C VAL A 51 9.61 -1.75 -1.01
N PHE A 52 9.43 -2.66 -0.06
CA PHE A 52 8.39 -2.63 0.94
C PHE A 52 8.96 -2.15 2.27
N TYR A 53 8.20 -1.38 3.03
CA TYR A 53 8.45 -1.12 4.43
C TYR A 53 7.50 -2.00 5.24
N VAL A 54 8.05 -2.94 6.02
CA VAL A 54 7.27 -3.80 6.91
C VAL A 54 7.35 -3.20 8.31
N ASN A 55 6.24 -2.63 8.78
CA ASN A 55 6.17 -2.00 10.09
C ASN A 55 5.52 -2.94 11.11
N GLY A 56 6.09 -2.99 12.30
CA GLY A 56 5.54 -3.66 13.47
C GLY A 56 5.29 -2.65 14.58
N VAL A 57 4.15 -2.78 15.26
CA VAL A 57 3.78 -1.97 16.42
C VAL A 57 3.48 -2.92 17.56
N ASN A 58 4.11 -2.70 18.72
CA ASN A 58 3.86 -3.42 19.94
C ASN A 58 3.22 -2.49 20.96
N ASN A 59 1.91 -2.59 21.14
CA ASN A 59 1.18 -1.86 22.18
C ASN A 59 1.15 -2.60 23.52
N GLY A 60 1.82 -3.76 23.60
CA GLY A 60 1.85 -4.60 24.78
C GLY A 60 2.96 -4.21 25.77
N LEU A 61 2.92 -4.86 26.94
CA LEU A 61 3.77 -4.58 28.10
C LEU A 61 5.18 -5.17 27.99
N PHE A 62 5.38 -6.16 27.12
CA PHE A 62 6.66 -6.87 27.00
C PHE A 62 7.31 -6.62 25.65
N SER A 63 8.63 -6.47 25.65
CA SER A 63 9.43 -6.47 24.42
C SER A 63 9.35 -7.84 23.74
N THR A 64 9.36 -7.85 22.41
CA THR A 64 9.21 -9.06 21.60
C THR A 64 10.07 -8.98 20.34
N THR A 65 10.50 -10.13 19.85
CA THR A 65 11.14 -10.26 18.55
C THR A 65 10.19 -11.00 17.61
N LEU A 66 9.92 -10.42 16.45
CA LEU A 66 9.07 -10.97 15.40
C LEU A 66 9.92 -11.36 14.20
N ASN A 67 9.64 -12.53 13.62
CA ASN A 67 10.12 -12.93 12.31
C ASN A 67 8.95 -12.87 11.33
N ILE A 68 8.92 -11.81 10.52
CA ILE A 68 7.86 -11.53 9.56
C ILE A 68 8.34 -11.89 8.17
N THR A 69 7.52 -12.61 7.42
CA THR A 69 7.75 -12.91 6.01
C THR A 69 6.75 -12.17 5.15
N LEU A 70 7.27 -11.30 4.28
CA LEU A 70 6.51 -10.74 3.17
C LEU A 70 6.39 -11.81 2.09
N TYR A 71 5.16 -12.02 1.63
CA TYR A 71 4.81 -12.93 0.55
C TYR A 71 4.27 -12.12 -0.62
N VAL A 72 4.84 -12.35 -1.81
CA VAL A 72 4.35 -11.79 -3.07
C VAL A 72 4.17 -12.93 -4.05
N GLN A 73 2.96 -13.11 -4.54
CA GLN A 73 2.66 -14.01 -5.66
C GLN A 73 2.56 -13.18 -6.93
N ALA A 74 3.21 -13.65 -7.99
CA ALA A 74 3.09 -13.07 -9.31
C ALA A 74 2.80 -14.15 -10.35
N ALA A 75 2.12 -13.79 -11.43
CA ALA A 75 1.75 -14.68 -12.51
C ALA A 75 2.15 -14.10 -13.87
N THR A 76 2.60 -14.96 -14.77
CA THR A 76 2.76 -14.63 -16.20
C THR A 76 1.84 -15.50 -17.02
N LEU A 77 1.31 -14.97 -18.12
CA LEU A 77 0.65 -15.80 -19.13
C LEU A 77 1.73 -16.55 -19.91
N SER A 78 1.62 -17.88 -19.95
CA SER A 78 2.46 -18.75 -20.76
C SER A 78 1.61 -19.43 -21.82
N GLN A 79 2.19 -19.63 -22.99
CA GLN A 79 1.58 -20.43 -24.05
C GLN A 79 2.41 -21.68 -24.28
N THR A 80 1.78 -22.83 -24.16
CA THR A 80 2.35 -24.11 -24.57
C THR A 80 1.33 -24.80 -25.45
N ASN A 81 1.73 -25.18 -26.67
CA ASN A 81 0.86 -25.82 -27.66
C ASN A 81 -0.46 -25.06 -27.92
N ASN A 82 -0.42 -23.74 -28.10
CA ASN A 82 -1.58 -22.87 -28.29
C ASN A 82 -2.60 -22.84 -27.14
N VAL A 83 -2.27 -23.40 -25.98
CA VAL A 83 -3.08 -23.28 -24.75
C VAL A 83 -2.44 -22.23 -23.83
N SER A 84 -3.18 -21.16 -23.59
CA SER A 84 -2.78 -20.12 -22.65
C SER A 84 -3.07 -20.57 -21.21
N HIS A 85 -2.06 -20.52 -20.34
CA HIS A 85 -2.20 -20.83 -18.92
C HIS A 85 -1.34 -19.88 -18.09
N TYR A 86 -1.72 -19.64 -16.83
CA TYR A 86 -0.94 -18.82 -15.91
C TYR A 86 0.14 -19.65 -15.22
N VAL A 87 1.36 -19.14 -15.22
CA VAL A 87 2.48 -19.67 -14.44
C VAL A 87 2.69 -18.78 -13.24
N TYR A 88 2.45 -19.32 -12.05
CA TYR A 88 2.58 -18.61 -10.78
C TYR A 88 3.98 -18.80 -10.19
N LYS A 89 4.51 -17.73 -9.60
CA LYS A 89 5.77 -17.74 -8.87
C LYS A 89 5.61 -16.99 -7.56
N ASN A 90 6.13 -17.60 -6.50
CA ASN A 90 6.10 -17.06 -5.15
C ASN A 90 7.45 -16.44 -4.82
N TYR A 91 7.41 -15.24 -4.26
CA TYR A 91 8.56 -14.51 -3.76
C TYR A 91 8.33 -14.29 -2.26
N GLN A 92 9.31 -14.71 -1.46
CA GLN A 92 9.24 -14.58 -0.01
C GLN A 92 10.50 -13.91 0.49
N LYS A 93 10.34 -12.97 1.41
CA LYS A 93 11.46 -12.31 2.06
C LYS A 93 11.13 -12.07 3.52
N SER A 94 11.97 -12.60 4.39
CA SER A 94 11.80 -12.52 5.84
C SER A 94 12.63 -11.39 6.42
N VAL A 95 12.09 -10.78 7.47
CA VAL A 95 12.73 -9.73 8.25
C VAL A 95 12.45 -9.95 9.73
N THR A 96 13.40 -9.55 10.56
CA THR A 96 13.26 -9.63 12.02
C THR A 96 13.05 -8.21 12.57
N LEU A 97 12.02 -8.03 13.40
CA LEU A 97 11.70 -6.79 14.09
C LEU A 97 11.84 -7.01 15.60
N SER A 98 12.53 -6.11 16.30
CA SER A 98 12.78 -6.16 17.75
C SER A 98 12.01 -5.05 18.47
N LEU A 99 10.72 -5.28 18.69
CA LEU A 99 9.80 -4.30 19.25
C LEU A 99 9.93 -4.24 20.77
N GLN A 100 10.32 -3.09 21.30
CA GLN A 100 10.19 -2.80 22.73
C GLN A 100 8.71 -2.66 23.14
N SER A 101 8.41 -2.69 24.43
CA SER A 101 7.07 -2.35 24.92
C SER A 101 6.65 -0.95 24.46
N HIS A 102 5.40 -0.80 24.02
CA HIS A 102 4.83 0.46 23.53
C HIS A 102 5.68 1.16 22.47
N SER A 103 6.18 0.41 21.48
CA SER A 103 7.06 0.93 20.44
C SER A 103 6.67 0.45 19.05
N SER A 104 7.25 1.08 18.04
CA SER A 104 7.18 0.66 16.64
C SER A 104 8.56 0.54 16.03
N GLU A 105 8.76 -0.47 15.21
CA GLU A 105 9.97 -0.66 14.42
C GLU A 105 9.56 -1.22 13.06
N GLY A 106 10.26 -0.81 12.02
CA GLY A 106 10.04 -1.34 10.69
C GLY A 106 11.33 -1.48 9.91
N ALA A 107 11.27 -2.28 8.86
CA ALA A 107 12.43 -2.62 8.07
C ALA A 107 12.07 -2.69 6.58
N PHE A 108 13.05 -2.33 5.76
CA PHE A 108 12.90 -2.35 4.31
C PHE A 108 13.19 -3.74 3.74
N VAL A 109 12.33 -4.17 2.84
CA VAL A 109 12.36 -5.49 2.21
C VAL A 109 12.23 -5.30 0.70
N ALA A 110 13.26 -5.71 -0.06
CA ALA A 110 13.26 -5.62 -1.51
C ALA A 110 12.88 -6.97 -2.15
N VAL A 111 11.95 -6.94 -3.10
CA VAL A 111 11.52 -8.10 -3.90
C VAL A 111 11.68 -7.76 -5.38
N THR A 112 12.47 -8.55 -6.10
CA THR A 112 12.74 -8.37 -7.53
C THR A 112 11.94 -9.37 -8.35
N ILE A 113 11.11 -8.87 -9.26
CA ILE A 113 10.17 -9.62 -10.09
C ILE A 113 10.42 -9.28 -11.57
N PRO A 114 10.49 -10.26 -12.47
CA PRO A 114 10.60 -9.99 -13.90
C PRO A 114 9.40 -9.19 -14.44
N VAL A 115 9.63 -8.28 -15.38
CA VAL A 115 8.60 -7.35 -15.92
C VAL A 115 7.41 -8.04 -16.61
N ASN A 116 7.56 -9.30 -17.01
CA ASN A 116 6.51 -10.07 -17.66
C ASN A 116 5.57 -10.77 -16.66
N TYR A 117 5.87 -10.71 -15.36
CA TYR A 117 4.98 -11.19 -14.31
C TYR A 117 4.15 -10.03 -13.77
N GLN A 118 2.87 -10.29 -13.53
CA GLN A 118 1.96 -9.38 -12.84
C GLN A 118 1.74 -9.86 -11.41
N ILE A 119 1.81 -8.97 -10.44
CA ILE A 119 1.55 -9.32 -9.04
C ILE A 119 0.05 -9.62 -8.86
N THR A 120 -0.25 -10.79 -8.31
CA THR A 120 -1.62 -11.28 -8.12
C THR A 120 -2.04 -11.32 -6.65
N ASP A 121 -1.09 -11.45 -5.73
CA ASP A 121 -1.36 -11.44 -4.29
C ASP A 121 -0.15 -10.93 -3.52
N VAL A 122 -0.40 -10.23 -2.42
CA VAL A 122 0.62 -9.79 -1.46
C VAL A 122 0.06 -9.94 -0.07
N GLY A 123 0.87 -10.46 0.84
CA GLY A 123 0.49 -10.55 2.24
C GLY A 123 1.69 -10.72 3.14
N ILE A 124 1.40 -10.84 4.42
CA ILE A 124 2.41 -11.15 5.44
C ILE A 124 1.95 -12.30 6.30
N TYR A 125 2.91 -13.03 6.83
CA TYR A 125 2.75 -13.99 7.91
C TYR A 125 4.02 -13.98 8.75
N GLY A 126 3.97 -14.54 9.95
CA GLY A 126 5.15 -14.55 10.79
C GLY A 126 4.92 -15.17 12.14
N THR A 127 6.00 -15.25 12.89
CA THR A 127 6.00 -15.78 14.25
C THR A 127 6.80 -14.85 15.16
N GLY A 128 6.61 -14.98 16.45
CA GLY A 128 7.38 -14.21 17.42
C GLY A 128 7.41 -14.89 18.79
N SER A 129 7.92 -14.15 19.77
CA SER A 129 7.88 -14.57 21.17
C SER A 129 6.44 -14.74 21.67
N PHE A 130 6.28 -15.39 22.83
CA PHE A 130 4.97 -15.60 23.49
C PHE A 130 3.95 -16.37 22.66
N ASN A 131 4.40 -17.27 21.78
CA ASN A 131 3.56 -18.00 20.82
C ASN A 131 2.79 -17.08 19.86
N TYR A 132 3.30 -15.88 19.61
CA TYR A 132 2.76 -15.02 18.57
C TYR A 132 2.87 -15.73 17.22
N ALA A 133 1.74 -15.86 16.54
CA ALA A 133 1.65 -16.41 15.20
C ALA A 133 0.70 -15.55 14.37
N LEU A 134 1.27 -14.79 13.44
CA LEU A 134 0.51 -14.09 12.43
C LEU A 134 0.24 -15.06 11.28
N GLN A 135 -1.01 -15.54 11.21
CA GLN A 135 -1.46 -16.29 10.04
C GLN A 135 -1.39 -15.41 8.79
N TYR A 136 -1.30 -16.07 7.63
CA TYR A 136 -1.30 -15.36 6.35
C TYR A 136 -2.46 -14.39 6.24
N LYS A 137 -2.13 -13.12 6.12
CA LYS A 137 -3.08 -12.04 5.94
C LYS A 137 -2.87 -11.42 4.55
N PRO A 138 -3.76 -11.67 3.59
CA PRO A 138 -3.68 -11.02 2.28
C PRO A 138 -3.93 -9.52 2.44
N ASN A 139 -3.28 -8.73 1.60
CA ASN A 139 -3.39 -7.29 1.53
C ASN A 139 -3.81 -6.86 0.12
N SER A 140 -5.11 -6.96 -0.15
CA SER A 140 -5.71 -6.61 -1.45
C SER A 140 -5.50 -5.16 -1.83
N THR A 141 -5.41 -4.26 -0.85
CA THR A 141 -5.07 -2.85 -1.09
C THR A 141 -3.67 -2.74 -1.67
N LEU A 142 -2.67 -3.34 -1.02
CA LEU A 142 -1.28 -3.34 -1.49
C LEU A 142 -1.12 -4.04 -2.85
N ALA A 143 -1.83 -5.15 -3.08
CA ALA A 143 -1.86 -5.80 -4.41
C ALA A 143 -2.41 -4.85 -5.50
N SER A 144 -3.48 -4.11 -5.20
CA SER A 144 -4.05 -3.12 -6.13
C SER A 144 -3.12 -1.92 -6.35
N GLN A 145 -2.37 -1.52 -5.32
CA GLN A 145 -1.34 -0.48 -5.40
C GLN A 145 -0.18 -0.91 -6.32
N LEU A 146 0.27 -2.16 -6.21
CA LEU A 146 1.31 -2.74 -7.05
C LEU A 146 0.88 -2.89 -8.50
N PHE A 147 -0.35 -3.36 -8.75
CA PHE A 147 -0.92 -3.38 -10.10
C PHE A 147 -0.92 -1.98 -10.73
N ALA A 148 -1.31 -0.97 -9.96
CA ALA A 148 -1.23 0.42 -10.36
C ALA A 148 0.20 0.85 -10.74
N TYR A 149 1.21 0.41 -9.99
CA TYR A 149 2.61 0.65 -10.29
C TYR A 149 3.11 -0.04 -11.56
N GLU A 150 2.70 -1.29 -11.81
CA GLU A 150 3.01 -2.00 -13.05
C GLU A 150 2.46 -1.25 -14.28
N GLN A 151 1.25 -0.67 -14.13
CA GLN A 151 0.66 0.18 -15.16
C GLN A 151 1.40 1.51 -15.36
N LEU A 152 2.12 2.02 -14.35
CA LEU A 152 3.03 3.16 -14.52
C LEU A 152 4.32 2.74 -15.21
N ALA A 153 4.94 1.67 -14.73
CA ALA A 153 6.23 1.18 -15.21
C ALA A 153 6.19 0.84 -16.71
N SER A 154 5.06 0.31 -17.20
CA SER A 154 4.85 0.04 -18.64
C SER A 154 4.78 1.30 -19.52
N ARG A 155 4.46 2.47 -18.95
CA ARG A 155 4.33 3.73 -19.71
C ARG A 155 5.64 4.49 -19.85
N PHE A 156 6.53 4.38 -18.87
CA PHE A 156 7.87 4.93 -18.98
C PHE A 156 8.72 3.89 -19.69
N GLN A 157 9.32 4.24 -20.83
CA GLN A 157 10.26 3.36 -21.52
C GLN A 157 11.72 3.69 -21.12
N THR A 158 11.91 4.41 -20.01
CA THR A 158 13.19 4.96 -19.54
C THR A 158 13.40 4.69 -18.05
N PRO A 159 14.66 4.52 -17.57
CA PRO A 159 14.96 4.34 -16.16
C PRO A 159 14.28 5.42 -15.32
N SER A 160 13.36 5.02 -14.45
CA SER A 160 12.62 5.92 -13.57
C SER A 160 12.54 5.29 -12.18
N SER A 161 12.59 6.15 -11.17
CA SER A 161 12.32 5.78 -9.78
C SER A 161 11.00 6.44 -9.41
N ALA A 162 10.05 5.65 -8.95
CA ALA A 162 8.82 6.19 -8.40
C ALA A 162 8.70 5.88 -6.91
N TYR A 163 8.06 6.82 -6.24
CA TYR A 163 7.87 6.84 -4.82
C TYR A 163 6.37 6.82 -4.53
N SER A 164 6.03 6.11 -3.46
CA SER A 164 4.69 6.14 -2.89
C SER A 164 4.60 7.23 -1.86
N THR A 165 3.50 7.97 -1.85
CA THR A 165 3.07 8.62 -0.61
C THR A 165 1.55 8.59 -0.50
N THR A 166 1.08 8.44 0.73
CA THR A 166 -0.32 8.51 1.08
C THR A 166 -0.64 9.95 1.47
N THR A 167 -1.36 10.67 0.61
CA THR A 167 -1.89 11.99 0.99
C THR A 167 -3.34 11.87 1.42
N ASN A 168 -3.73 12.70 2.40
CA ASN A 168 -5.11 12.84 2.80
C ASN A 168 -5.86 13.59 1.69
N ALA A 169 -6.50 12.87 0.79
CA ALA A 169 -7.42 13.47 -0.17
C ALA A 169 -8.68 13.93 0.56
N SER A 170 -8.94 15.24 0.61
CA SER A 170 -10.20 15.75 1.18
C SER A 170 -11.24 15.91 0.07
N ILE A 171 -12.44 15.35 0.29
CA ILE A 171 -13.62 15.59 -0.57
C ILE A 171 -14.42 16.73 0.04
N LYS A 172 -14.59 17.81 -0.72
CA LYS A 172 -15.64 18.80 -0.47
C LYS A 172 -16.71 18.63 -1.55
N PRO A 173 -17.91 18.13 -1.22
CA PRO A 173 -19.00 18.08 -2.19
C PRO A 173 -19.47 19.51 -2.47
N ILE A 174 -19.68 19.84 -3.75
CA ILE A 174 -20.27 21.13 -4.12
C ILE A 174 -21.78 21.15 -3.80
N LYS A 175 -22.40 19.98 -3.57
CA LYS A 175 -23.77 19.82 -3.04
C LYS A 175 -23.92 18.56 -2.17
N GLY A 176 -24.06 18.75 -0.85
CA GLY A 176 -24.99 17.95 -0.04
C GLY A 176 -24.51 16.70 0.71
N VAL A 177 -23.50 15.93 0.29
CA VAL A 177 -23.02 14.80 1.12
C VAL A 177 -21.51 14.63 0.97
N ALA A 178 -20.76 14.92 2.04
CA ALA A 178 -19.31 14.75 2.06
C ALA A 178 -19.02 13.31 2.44
N TYR A 179 -18.58 12.50 1.49
CA TYR A 179 -17.97 11.21 1.80
C TYR A 179 -16.51 11.47 2.13
N GLY A 180 -16.15 11.40 3.41
CA GLY A 180 -14.74 11.42 3.80
C GLY A 180 -14.06 10.18 3.23
N ILE A 181 -13.07 10.35 2.36
CA ILE A 181 -12.19 9.25 1.99
C ILE A 181 -11.18 9.10 3.12
N GLN A 182 -11.08 7.91 3.69
CA GLN A 182 -9.83 7.50 4.33
C GLN A 182 -8.83 7.17 3.21
N GLN A 183 -7.98 8.15 2.88
CA GLN A 183 -6.70 8.01 2.16
C GLN A 183 -6.72 7.32 0.79
N SER A 184 -6.36 8.06 -0.27
CA SER A 184 -6.07 7.48 -1.60
C SER A 184 -4.59 7.67 -1.91
N PRO A 185 -3.85 6.62 -2.32
CA PRO A 185 -2.42 6.76 -2.58
C PRO A 185 -2.17 7.64 -3.81
N VAL A 186 -1.20 8.55 -3.69
CA VAL A 186 -0.69 9.36 -4.80
C VAL A 186 0.72 8.87 -5.10
N TYR A 187 0.99 8.54 -6.36
CA TYR A 187 2.31 8.11 -6.78
C TYR A 187 2.97 9.20 -7.58
N PHE A 188 4.22 9.49 -7.25
CA PHE A 188 5.03 10.41 -8.02
C PHE A 188 6.25 9.68 -8.54
N THR A 189 6.55 9.90 -9.81
CA THR A 189 7.79 9.46 -10.44
C THR A 189 8.56 10.68 -10.90
N TYR A 190 9.87 10.57 -10.96
CA TYR A 190 10.69 11.53 -11.68
C TYR A 190 11.53 10.81 -12.71
N TYR A 191 11.76 11.49 -13.83
CA TYR A 191 12.78 11.09 -14.78
C TYR A 191 13.58 12.32 -15.19
N VAL A 192 14.86 12.10 -15.45
CA VAL A 192 15.76 13.15 -15.91
C VAL A 192 15.77 13.12 -17.43
N LYS A 193 15.38 14.23 -18.07
CA LYS A 193 15.48 14.41 -19.52
C LYS A 193 16.26 15.69 -19.79
N ASN A 194 17.37 15.61 -20.53
CA ASN A 194 18.21 16.76 -20.88
C ASN A 194 18.61 17.62 -19.65
N ASN A 195 19.16 16.99 -18.60
CA ASN A 195 19.52 17.64 -17.32
C ASN A 195 18.37 18.33 -16.58
N THR A 196 17.12 18.11 -17.00
CA THR A 196 15.93 18.62 -16.32
C THR A 196 15.24 17.48 -15.59
N VAL A 197 14.98 17.67 -14.29
CA VAL A 197 14.14 16.75 -13.52
C VAL A 197 12.69 17.02 -13.89
N ILE A 198 12.09 16.08 -14.62
CA ILE A 198 10.67 16.11 -14.93
C ILE A 198 9.97 15.25 -13.89
N ARG A 199 9.20 15.91 -13.04
CA ARG A 199 8.32 15.24 -12.09
C ARG A 199 7.03 14.90 -12.78
N VAL A 200 6.53 13.70 -12.53
CA VAL A 200 5.25 13.22 -13.01
C VAL A 200 4.44 12.66 -11.84
N ASN A 201 3.27 13.27 -11.60
CA ASN A 201 2.34 12.79 -10.59
C ASN A 201 1.24 11.94 -11.24
N TYR A 202 0.92 10.82 -10.60
CA TYR A 202 -0.19 9.95 -10.91
C TYR A 202 -1.09 9.80 -9.70
N PHE A 203 -2.36 10.10 -9.89
CA PHE A 203 -3.36 9.92 -8.85
C PHE A 203 -4.07 8.60 -9.10
N PHE A 204 -4.05 7.74 -8.10
CA PHE A 204 -4.77 6.49 -8.12
C PHE A 204 -5.97 6.59 -7.21
N LEU A 205 -7.15 6.68 -7.82
CA LEU A 205 -8.41 6.69 -7.09
C LEU A 205 -8.96 5.28 -7.03
N ASN A 206 -9.17 4.75 -5.83
CA ASN A 206 -9.80 3.45 -5.68
C ASN A 206 -11.32 3.57 -5.81
N ALA A 207 -11.86 3.33 -7.01
CA ALA A 207 -13.29 3.55 -7.28
C ALA A 207 -14.23 2.72 -6.36
N SER A 208 -13.78 1.54 -5.92
CA SER A 208 -14.54 0.67 -5.00
C SER A 208 -14.62 1.23 -3.58
N LEU A 209 -13.55 1.85 -3.07
CA LEU A 209 -13.56 2.56 -1.78
C LEU A 209 -14.39 3.84 -1.85
N LEU A 210 -14.42 4.47 -3.02
CA LEU A 210 -15.12 5.74 -3.26
C LEU A 210 -16.61 5.57 -3.57
N LYS A 211 -17.10 4.32 -3.67
CA LYS A 211 -18.49 3.98 -4.08
C LYS A 211 -18.92 4.71 -5.35
N ILE A 212 -17.98 4.98 -6.25
CA ILE A 212 -18.27 5.65 -7.52
C ILE A 212 -19.02 4.65 -8.39
N GLN A 213 -20.19 5.05 -8.87
CA GLN A 213 -21.00 4.20 -9.73
C GLN A 213 -20.27 3.94 -11.07
N PRO A 214 -20.37 2.74 -11.64
CA PRO A 214 -19.87 2.47 -12.99
C PRO A 214 -20.52 3.42 -14.01
N GLY A 215 -19.79 3.79 -15.06
CA GLY A 215 -20.29 4.68 -16.11
C GLY A 215 -19.19 5.49 -16.79
N GLU A 216 -19.58 6.33 -17.73
CA GLU A 216 -18.69 7.27 -18.40
C GLU A 216 -18.56 8.55 -17.57
N TYR A 217 -17.33 9.03 -17.41
CA TYR A 217 -17.01 10.23 -16.66
C TYR A 217 -16.01 11.08 -17.40
N THR A 218 -16.18 12.40 -17.29
CA THR A 218 -15.15 13.37 -17.62
C THR A 218 -14.30 13.64 -16.37
N VAL A 219 -12.99 13.50 -16.50
CA VAL A 219 -12.02 13.93 -15.51
C VAL A 219 -11.44 15.26 -15.93
N LYS A 220 -11.47 16.26 -15.05
CA LYS A 220 -10.69 17.50 -15.17
C LYS A 220 -9.69 17.59 -14.02
N VAL A 221 -8.43 17.86 -14.35
CA VAL A 221 -7.36 18.05 -13.38
C VAL A 221 -6.92 19.50 -13.42
N TYR A 222 -6.81 20.11 -12.26
CA TYR A 222 -6.33 21.47 -12.04
C TYR A 222 -5.11 21.45 -11.13
N ALA A 223 -4.11 22.29 -11.43
CA ALA A 223 -3.02 22.61 -10.51
C ALA A 223 -3.05 24.11 -10.26
N ASN A 224 -3.01 24.52 -8.98
CA ASN A 224 -3.12 25.92 -8.57
C ASN A 224 -4.28 26.65 -9.29
N ASN A 225 -5.44 25.99 -9.35
CA ASN A 225 -6.66 26.44 -10.04
C ASN A 225 -6.58 26.60 -11.56
N THR A 226 -5.48 26.22 -12.21
CA THR A 226 -5.36 26.20 -13.67
C THR A 226 -5.70 24.82 -14.21
N LEU A 227 -6.59 24.73 -15.20
CA LEU A 227 -6.91 23.45 -15.86
C LEU A 227 -5.67 22.98 -16.64
N ILE A 228 -5.13 21.83 -16.25
CA ILE A 228 -3.92 21.26 -16.87
C ILE A 228 -4.23 20.03 -17.71
N ASN A 229 -5.34 19.34 -17.44
CA ASN A 229 -5.75 18.19 -18.23
C ASN A 229 -7.26 17.94 -18.17
N GLN A 230 -7.79 17.40 -19.25
CA GLN A 230 -9.16 16.89 -19.33
C GLN A 230 -9.17 15.59 -20.13
N THR A 231 -9.83 14.57 -19.62
CA THR A 231 -9.97 13.27 -20.29
C THR A 231 -11.34 12.66 -20.02
N GLN A 232 -11.74 11.69 -20.84
CA GLN A 232 -12.91 10.87 -20.59
C GLN A 232 -12.46 9.46 -20.22
N ILE A 233 -13.10 8.90 -19.19
CA ILE A 233 -12.84 7.54 -18.72
C ILE A 233 -14.16 6.79 -18.59
N THR A 234 -14.12 5.49 -18.83
CA THR A 234 -15.24 4.59 -18.52
C THR A 234 -14.85 3.78 -17.29
N LEU A 235 -15.65 3.91 -16.23
CA LEU A 235 -15.49 3.13 -14.99
C LEU A 235 -16.34 1.87 -15.07
N ASN A 236 -15.68 0.72 -15.01
CA ASN A 236 -16.34 -0.57 -14.98
C ASN A 236 -16.57 -1.05 -13.53
N PRO A 237 -17.56 -1.92 -13.25
CA PRO A 237 -17.86 -2.42 -11.90
C PRO A 237 -16.70 -3.15 -11.22
N LYS A 238 -15.75 -3.65 -12.00
CA LYS A 238 -14.55 -4.36 -11.52
C LYS A 238 -13.31 -3.48 -11.44
N GLN A 239 -13.43 -2.21 -11.83
CA GLN A 239 -12.28 -1.32 -11.89
C GLN A 239 -11.98 -0.81 -10.49
N ILE A 240 -10.92 -1.37 -9.90
CA ILE A 240 -10.52 -1.04 -8.54
C ILE A 240 -9.81 0.32 -8.53
N SER A 241 -9.10 0.69 -9.60
CA SER A 241 -8.27 1.90 -9.63
C SER A 241 -8.43 2.73 -10.91
N ILE A 242 -8.43 4.04 -10.76
CA ILE A 242 -8.39 5.02 -11.86
C ILE A 242 -7.02 5.67 -11.86
N VAL A 243 -6.30 5.57 -12.98
CA VAL A 243 -5.03 6.30 -13.18
C VAL A 243 -5.35 7.64 -13.80
N LEU A 244 -5.19 8.71 -13.03
CA LEU A 244 -5.29 10.06 -13.58
C LEU A 244 -3.95 10.46 -14.17
N PHE A 245 -4.03 11.02 -15.37
CA PHE A 245 -2.90 11.23 -16.28
C PHE A 245 -1.74 12.02 -15.67
N PRO A 246 -0.51 11.79 -16.18
CA PRO A 246 0.70 12.38 -15.68
C PRO A 246 0.65 13.91 -15.68
N LEU A 247 0.89 14.53 -14.52
CA LEU A 247 1.23 15.95 -14.47
C LEU A 247 2.73 16.08 -14.61
N SER A 248 3.22 16.25 -15.84
CA SER A 248 4.63 16.56 -16.08
C SER A 248 4.86 18.05 -15.90
N TYR A 249 5.61 18.43 -14.87
CA TYR A 249 6.07 19.81 -14.71
C TYR A 249 7.55 19.85 -14.33
N GLN A 250 8.19 20.97 -14.68
CA GLN A 250 9.55 21.26 -14.25
C GLN A 250 9.47 21.78 -12.81
N SER A 251 9.90 20.95 -11.86
CA SER A 251 9.81 21.30 -10.43
C SER A 251 11.00 22.19 -10.05
N THR A 252 10.73 23.46 -9.76
CA THR A 252 11.64 24.36 -9.05
C THR A 252 11.04 24.69 -7.68
N SER A 253 11.08 23.75 -6.73
CA SER A 253 10.70 23.95 -5.30
C SER A 253 9.30 24.50 -4.95
N GLU A 254 8.39 24.73 -5.91
CA GLU A 254 7.07 25.31 -5.62
C GLU A 254 6.06 24.26 -5.14
N LYS A 255 5.24 24.67 -4.15
CA LYS A 255 4.08 23.91 -3.67
C LYS A 255 2.97 23.93 -4.74
N TYR A 256 2.30 22.79 -4.93
CA TYR A 256 1.21 22.66 -5.91
C TYR A 256 -0.03 22.06 -5.28
N ASP A 257 -1.12 22.82 -5.31
CA ASP A 257 -2.46 22.36 -4.94
C ASP A 257 -3.10 21.68 -6.14
N ILE A 258 -3.43 20.39 -6.00
CA ILE A 258 -3.99 19.61 -7.11
C ILE A 258 -5.44 19.29 -6.82
N SER A 259 -6.31 19.72 -7.73
CA SER A 259 -7.74 19.50 -7.67
C SER A 259 -8.19 18.63 -8.84
N VAL A 260 -8.86 17.53 -8.56
CA VAL A 260 -9.43 16.65 -9.57
C VAL A 260 -10.95 16.69 -9.46
N TYR A 261 -11.61 16.94 -10.59
CA TYR A 261 -13.05 16.78 -10.74
C TYR A 261 -13.31 15.55 -11.59
N LEU A 262 -14.13 14.64 -11.09
CA LEU A 262 -14.66 13.50 -11.85
C LEU A 262 -16.17 13.68 -11.92
N TYR A 263 -16.72 13.88 -13.11
CA TYR A 263 -18.16 14.14 -13.24
C TYR A 263 -18.77 13.50 -14.48
N ASN A 264 -20.05 13.23 -14.39
CA ASN A 264 -20.92 12.91 -15.51
C ASN A 264 -22.17 13.79 -15.44
N ASP A 265 -23.17 13.53 -16.26
CA ASP A 265 -24.39 14.34 -16.32
C ASP A 265 -25.18 14.39 -14.99
N SER A 266 -24.91 13.45 -14.08
CA SER A 266 -25.71 13.21 -12.86
C SER A 266 -24.97 13.49 -11.56
N VAL A 267 -23.64 13.34 -11.54
CA VAL A 267 -22.83 13.38 -10.31
C VAL A 267 -21.49 14.06 -10.58
N THR A 268 -21.03 14.88 -9.62
CA THR A 268 -19.69 15.46 -9.61
C THR A 268 -18.97 15.08 -8.32
N TYR A 269 -17.84 14.41 -8.45
CA TYR A 269 -16.89 14.13 -7.39
C TYR A 269 -15.72 15.13 -7.48
N TYR A 270 -15.29 15.61 -6.33
CA TYR A 270 -14.17 16.54 -6.20
C TYR A 270 -13.13 15.96 -5.24
N PHE A 271 -11.89 15.90 -5.68
CA PHE A 271 -10.75 15.43 -4.90
C PHE A 271 -9.73 16.55 -4.81
N TYR A 272 -9.37 16.90 -3.59
CA TYR A 272 -8.31 17.85 -3.31
C TYR A 272 -7.11 17.12 -2.72
N PHE A 273 -5.94 17.35 -3.29
CA PHE A 273 -4.66 16.84 -2.82
C PHE A 273 -3.84 18.04 -2.36
N GLU A 274 -3.73 18.19 -1.04
CA GLU A 274 -2.93 19.23 -0.40
C GLU A 274 -1.49 18.74 -0.25
N ASP A 275 -0.57 19.55 -0.77
CA ASP A 275 0.89 19.55 -0.61
C ASP A 275 1.64 18.20 -0.49
N LEU A 276 2.42 17.89 -1.53
CA LEU A 276 3.49 16.91 -1.52
C LEU A 276 4.81 17.63 -1.15
N GLU A 277 5.02 17.97 0.12
CA GLU A 277 6.34 18.38 0.59
C GLU A 277 7.33 17.23 0.35
N LEU A 278 8.39 17.50 -0.41
CA LEU A 278 9.52 16.59 -0.53
C LEU A 278 10.44 16.80 0.66
N GLY A 279 10.55 15.78 1.52
CA GLY A 279 11.79 15.51 2.24
C GLY A 279 12.86 14.97 1.31
#